data_AF-A0A523GDI4-F1
#
_entry.id   AF-A0A523GDI4-F1
#
_cell.length_a   1.000
_cell.length_b   1.000
_cell.length_c   1.000
_cell.angle_alpha   90.00
_cell.angle_beta   90.00
_cell.angle_gamma   90.00
#
_symmetry.space_group_name_H-M   'P 1'
#
loop_
_entity.id
_entity.type
_entity.pdbx_description
1 polymer ?
#
loop_
_entity_poly.entity_id
_entity_poly.type
_entity_poly.pdbx_seq_one_letter_code
_entity_poly.pdbx_strand_id
1 'polypeptide(L)'
;MERLKVKTNLHCDGCIDKIEPFFNHSKNIHKWRVDLDDPGKTISIEGRDLSTQLVNDLLKEEGYAVIGEEDIIPVEKDGFWESIKLWKRASFNTLNCLIGCSIGDFGMIIYLQAFYPNTSMLWQMILAIIAGLMTSILLETIILKTKEHFSWPFAFKTALGMSLISMIGMEIAMNT
;
A
#
# COMPACT_ATOMS: atom_id res chain seq x y z
N MET A 1 -15.12 -9.94 -11.50
CA MET A 1 -15.68 -8.79 -10.78
C MET A 1 -15.02 -7.58 -11.38
N GLU A 2 -15.81 -6.58 -11.70
CA GLU A 2 -15.37 -5.36 -12.37
C GLU A 2 -15.54 -4.21 -11.39
N ARG A 3 -14.71 -3.17 -11.50
CA ARG A 3 -14.90 -1.92 -10.77
C ARG A 3 -15.17 -0.81 -11.77
N LEU A 4 -16.33 -0.18 -11.62
CA LEU A 4 -16.74 0.96 -12.43
C LEU A 4 -16.64 2.21 -11.58
N LYS A 5 -15.98 3.25 -12.09
CA LYS A 5 -16.00 4.59 -11.52
C LYS A 5 -16.81 5.52 -12.42
N VAL A 6 -17.70 6.30 -11.83
CA VAL A 6 -18.50 7.29 -12.57
C VAL A 6 -18.52 8.61 -11.83
N LYS A 7 -18.48 9.71 -12.59
CA LYS A 7 -18.66 11.07 -12.07
C LYS A 7 -20.16 11.39 -12.04
N THR A 8 -20.63 11.95 -10.94
CA THR A 8 -22.06 12.20 -10.72
C THR A 8 -22.33 13.62 -10.25
N ASN A 9 -23.59 14.02 -10.31
CA ASN A 9 -24.07 15.30 -9.80
C ASN A 9 -24.44 15.28 -8.30
N LEU A 10 -23.93 14.34 -7.51
CA LEU A 10 -24.20 14.28 -6.07
C LEU A 10 -23.43 15.37 -5.30
N HIS A 11 -24.09 16.11 -4.42
CA HIS A 11 -23.48 17.27 -3.73
C HIS A 11 -23.60 17.23 -2.20
N CYS A 12 -24.27 16.23 -1.61
CA CYS A 12 -24.59 16.25 -0.19
C CYS A 12 -24.59 14.86 0.43
N ASP A 13 -24.28 14.77 1.72
CA ASP A 13 -24.33 13.50 2.46
C ASP A 13 -25.75 12.91 2.48
N GLY A 14 -26.77 13.75 2.69
CA GLY A 14 -28.18 13.32 2.62
C GLY A 14 -28.64 12.89 1.22
N CYS A 15 -27.84 13.12 0.18
CA CYS A 15 -28.08 12.62 -1.16
C CYS A 15 -27.65 11.14 -1.27
N ILE A 16 -26.68 10.71 -0.46
CA ILE A 16 -26.17 9.34 -0.37
C ILE A 16 -27.21 8.43 0.29
N ASP A 17 -27.82 8.88 1.39
CA ASP A 17 -28.83 8.11 2.14
C ASP A 17 -30.04 7.73 1.27
N LYS A 18 -30.37 8.56 0.27
CA LYS A 18 -31.49 8.32 -0.65
C LYS A 18 -31.17 7.27 -1.70
N ILE A 19 -29.93 7.25 -2.20
CA ILE A 19 -29.52 6.30 -3.24
C ILE A 19 -29.10 4.95 -2.64
N GLU A 20 -28.64 4.92 -1.39
CA GLU A 20 -28.22 3.72 -0.68
C GLU A 20 -29.15 2.50 -0.82
N PRO A 21 -30.47 2.59 -0.58
CA PRO A 21 -31.35 1.43 -0.71
C PRO A 21 -31.37 0.84 -2.12
N PHE A 22 -31.22 1.65 -3.17
CA PHE A 22 -31.22 1.18 -4.56
C PHE A 22 -29.93 0.41 -4.90
N PHE A 23 -28.79 0.89 -4.41
CA PHE A 23 -27.50 0.24 -4.61
C PHE A 23 -27.39 -1.05 -3.78
N ASN A 24 -27.90 -1.06 -2.55
CA ASN A 24 -27.89 -2.24 -1.68
C ASN A 24 -28.85 -3.35 -2.14
N HIS A 25 -29.95 -3.00 -2.83
CA HIS A 25 -30.91 -3.98 -3.35
C HIS A 25 -30.51 -4.56 -4.72
N SER A 26 -29.52 -3.96 -5.40
CA SER A 26 -29.06 -4.43 -6.71
C SER A 26 -28.28 -5.74 -6.58
N LYS A 27 -28.68 -6.77 -7.34
CA LYS A 27 -28.03 -8.09 -7.36
C LYS A 27 -26.65 -8.08 -8.04
N ASN A 28 -26.37 -7.02 -8.80
CA ASN A 28 -25.16 -6.89 -9.61
C ASN A 28 -24.04 -6.16 -8.85
N ILE A 29 -24.39 -5.43 -7.79
CA ILE A 29 -23.49 -4.61 -6.99
C ILE A 29 -23.17 -5.34 -5.69
N HIS A 30 -21.89 -5.61 -5.46
CA HIS A 30 -21.41 -6.23 -4.22
C HIS A 30 -20.91 -5.20 -3.21
N LYS A 31 -20.30 -4.11 -3.70
CA LYS A 31 -19.76 -3.04 -2.86
C LYS A 31 -19.80 -1.73 -3.65
N TRP A 32 -20.13 -0.64 -2.97
CA TRP A 32 -20.12 0.69 -3.58
C TRP A 32 -19.65 1.73 -2.56
N ARG A 33 -19.13 2.85 -3.05
CA ARG A 33 -18.69 3.99 -2.23
C ARG A 33 -18.81 5.28 -3.02
N VAL A 34 -19.22 6.36 -2.35
CA VAL A 34 -19.22 7.72 -2.90
C VAL A 34 -18.07 8.50 -2.27
N ASP A 35 -17.29 9.20 -3.11
CA ASP A 35 -16.27 10.15 -2.68
C ASP A 35 -16.74 11.57 -3.03
N LEU A 36 -17.26 12.30 -2.03
CA LEU A 36 -17.71 13.69 -2.18
C LEU A 36 -16.56 14.71 -2.11
N ASP A 37 -15.41 14.30 -1.55
CA ASP A 37 -14.19 15.12 -1.49
C ASP A 37 -13.50 15.24 -2.86
N ASP A 38 -13.82 14.33 -3.80
CA ASP A 38 -13.33 14.42 -5.17
C ASP A 38 -14.10 15.50 -5.96
N PRO A 39 -13.41 16.43 -6.66
CA PRO A 39 -14.06 17.50 -7.42
C PRO A 39 -15.02 16.97 -8.51
N GLY A 40 -14.85 15.72 -8.93
CA GLY A 40 -15.68 15.03 -9.92
C GLY A 40 -16.91 14.31 -9.35
N LYS A 41 -17.16 14.26 -8.03
CA LYS A 41 -18.42 13.66 -7.57
C LYS A 41 -18.45 12.15 -7.73
N THR A 42 -17.37 11.42 -7.43
CA THR A 42 -17.20 10.06 -7.96
C THR A 42 -17.90 8.97 -7.14
N ILE A 43 -18.54 8.03 -7.83
CA ILE A 43 -19.04 6.78 -7.26
C ILE A 43 -18.17 5.64 -7.76
N SER A 44 -17.64 4.84 -6.84
CA SER A 44 -16.92 3.60 -7.12
C SER A 44 -17.82 2.41 -6.83
N ILE A 45 -18.02 1.54 -7.82
CA ILE A 45 -18.94 0.39 -7.75
C ILE A 45 -18.16 -0.88 -8.10
N GLU A 46 -18.32 -1.94 -7.32
CA GLU A 46 -17.75 -3.25 -7.56
C GLU A 46 -18.85 -4.31 -7.73
N GLY A 47 -18.76 -5.10 -8.78
CA GLY A 47 -19.87 -5.95 -9.17
C GLY A 47 -19.59 -6.91 -10.31
N ARG A 48 -20.66 -7.46 -10.87
CA ARG A 48 -20.68 -8.26 -12.10
C ARG A 48 -21.57 -7.58 -13.12
N ASP A 49 -21.16 -7.60 -14.38
CA ASP A 49 -21.87 -7.00 -15.51
C ASP A 49 -22.21 -5.52 -15.25
N LEU A 50 -21.20 -4.74 -14.84
CA LEU A 50 -21.38 -3.32 -14.54
C LEU A 50 -21.42 -2.50 -15.83
N SER A 51 -22.48 -1.71 -16.01
CA SER A 51 -22.61 -0.78 -17.12
C SER A 51 -23.00 0.61 -16.63
N THR A 52 -22.52 1.63 -17.34
CA THR A 52 -22.86 3.04 -17.05
C THR A 52 -24.36 3.31 -17.21
N GLN A 53 -25.05 2.54 -18.06
CA GLN A 53 -26.51 2.58 -18.20
C GLN A 53 -27.21 2.10 -16.93
N LEU A 54 -26.78 0.97 -16.36
CA LEU A 54 -27.34 0.43 -15.11
C LEU A 54 -27.22 1.45 -13.96
N VAL A 55 -26.07 2.10 -13.84
CA VAL A 55 -25.82 3.09 -12.78
C VAL A 55 -26.67 4.35 -12.98
N ASN A 56 -26.83 4.80 -14.23
CA ASN A 56 -27.67 5.94 -14.54
C ASN A 56 -29.15 5.65 -14.24
N ASP A 57 -29.62 4.44 -14.51
CA ASP A 57 -31.00 4.04 -14.23
C ASP A 57 -31.27 3.97 -12.71
N LEU A 58 -30.31 3.50 -11.91
CA LEU A 58 -30.41 3.53 -10.44
C LEU A 58 -30.42 4.96 -9.86
N LEU A 59 -29.68 5.89 -10.49
CA LEU A 59 -29.59 7.28 -10.03
C LEU A 59 -30.79 8.14 -10.46
N LYS A 60 -31.42 7.81 -11.60
CA LYS A 60 -32.60 8.53 -12.11
C LYS A 60 -33.81 8.45 -11.19
N GLU A 61 -33.97 7.34 -10.45
CA GLU A 61 -35.07 7.16 -9.49
C GLU A 61 -35.11 8.30 -8.45
N GLU A 62 -33.95 8.89 -8.14
CA GLU A 62 -33.81 10.01 -7.20
C GLU A 62 -33.45 11.34 -7.89
N GLY A 63 -33.53 11.41 -9.22
CA GLY A 63 -33.28 12.61 -10.02
C GLY A 63 -31.79 12.95 -10.24
N TYR A 64 -30.88 12.00 -10.00
CA TYR A 64 -29.44 12.17 -10.22
C TYR A 64 -29.00 11.61 -11.57
N ALA A 65 -27.87 12.09 -12.08
CA ALA A 65 -27.33 11.71 -13.37
C ALA A 65 -25.82 11.55 -13.35
N VAL A 66 -25.33 10.63 -14.18
CA VAL A 66 -23.90 10.47 -14.47
C VAL A 66 -23.46 11.61 -15.41
N ILE A 67 -22.47 12.40 -14.99
CA ILE A 67 -21.94 13.55 -15.75
C ILE A 67 -20.75 13.13 -16.62
N GLY A 68 -20.05 12.06 -16.25
CA GLY A 68 -18.91 11.57 -17.01
C GLY A 68 -18.52 10.14 -16.62
N GLU A 69 -17.99 9.42 -17.58
CA GLU A 69 -17.49 8.05 -17.41
C GLU A 69 -15.99 8.11 -17.13
N GLU A 70 -15.53 7.33 -16.15
CA GLU A 70 -14.11 7.22 -15.83
C GLU A 70 -13.78 5.72 -15.73
N ASP A 71 -13.13 5.20 -16.76
CA ASP A 71 -12.55 3.86 -16.94
C ASP A 71 -13.17 2.68 -16.15
N ILE A 72 -13.70 1.70 -16.89
CA ILE A 72 -13.92 0.34 -16.36
C ILE A 72 -12.52 -0.24 -16.08
N ILE A 73 -12.15 -0.32 -14.80
CA ILE A 73 -10.90 -0.95 -14.39
C ILE A 73 -11.22 -2.43 -14.14
N PRO A 74 -10.66 -3.37 -14.92
CA PRO A 74 -10.72 -4.77 -14.57
C PRO A 74 -10.11 -4.91 -13.18
N VAL A 75 -10.86 -5.47 -12.22
CA VAL A 75 -10.27 -5.79 -10.91
C VAL A 75 -9.24 -6.88 -11.19
N GLU A 76 -7.95 -6.52 -11.20
CA GLU A 76 -6.85 -7.48 -11.29
C GLU A 76 -7.03 -8.44 -10.11
N LYS A 77 -7.46 -9.66 -10.44
CA LYS A 77 -8.03 -10.64 -9.51
C LYS A 77 -6.98 -11.60 -8.99
N ASP A 78 -5.73 -11.20 -9.05
CA ASP A 78 -4.63 -12.03 -8.59
C ASP A 78 -4.44 -11.66 -7.13
N GLY A 79 -4.87 -12.54 -6.22
CA GLY A 79 -4.57 -12.36 -4.81
C GLY A 79 -3.07 -12.19 -4.60
N PHE A 80 -2.64 -11.51 -3.52
CA PHE A 80 -1.22 -11.31 -3.23
C PHE A 80 -0.39 -12.60 -3.38
N TRP A 81 -0.95 -13.73 -2.93
CA TRP A 81 -0.33 -15.05 -2.98
C TRP A 81 -0.31 -15.72 -4.35
N GLU A 82 -1.12 -15.25 -5.31
CA GLU A 82 -1.25 -15.80 -6.65
C GLU A 82 -0.39 -15.03 -7.68
N SER A 83 -0.13 -13.75 -7.40
CA SER A 83 0.64 -12.90 -8.31
C SER A 83 2.15 -13.06 -8.13
N ILE A 84 2.80 -13.74 -9.09
CA ILE A 84 4.27 -13.87 -9.12
C ILE A 84 4.97 -12.50 -9.23
N LYS A 85 4.34 -11.52 -9.87
CA LYS A 85 4.90 -10.16 -10.03
C LYS A 85 4.96 -9.46 -8.67
N LEU A 86 3.89 -9.52 -7.88
CA LEU A 86 3.84 -8.94 -6.54
C LEU A 86 4.82 -9.65 -5.60
N TRP A 87 4.89 -10.97 -5.64
CA TRP A 87 5.86 -11.76 -4.87
C TRP A 87 7.31 -11.43 -5.20
N LYS A 88 7.63 -11.34 -6.49
CA LYS A 88 8.97 -10.97 -6.95
C LYS A 88 9.36 -9.58 -6.45
N ARG A 89 8.43 -8.62 -6.52
CA ARG A 89 8.65 -7.26 -6.01
C ARG A 89 8.83 -7.23 -4.50
N ALA A 90 7.99 -7.93 -3.75
CA ALA A 90 8.12 -8.05 -2.29
C ALA A 90 9.48 -8.67 -1.91
N SER A 91 9.88 -9.75 -2.58
CA SER A 91 11.18 -10.41 -2.37
C SER A 91 12.36 -9.47 -2.64
N PHE A 92 12.32 -8.67 -3.70
CA PHE A 92 13.38 -7.69 -3.98
C PHE A 92 13.48 -6.59 -2.92
N ASN A 93 12.35 -6.14 -2.36
CA ASN A 93 12.36 -5.17 -1.26
C ASN A 93 13.01 -5.78 -0.02
N THR A 94 12.60 -7.00 0.37
CA THR A 94 13.22 -7.74 1.48
C THR A 94 14.72 -7.96 1.25
N LEU A 95 15.13 -8.30 0.03
CA LEU A 95 16.53 -8.49 -0.33
C LEU A 95 17.34 -7.19 -0.19
N ASN A 96 16.79 -6.06 -0.64
CA ASN A 96 17.46 -4.76 -0.50
C ASN A 96 17.64 -4.37 0.97
N CYS A 97 16.62 -4.59 1.79
CA CYS A 97 16.71 -4.39 3.24
C CYS A 97 17.79 -5.29 3.86
N LEU A 98 17.81 -6.59 3.51
CA LEU A 98 18.80 -7.54 4.00
C LEU A 98 20.24 -7.15 3.62
N ILE A 99 20.45 -6.72 2.37
CA ILE A 99 21.74 -6.23 1.88
C ILE A 99 22.16 -4.99 2.68
N GLY A 100 21.24 -4.04 2.87
CA GLY A 100 21.49 -2.83 3.65
C GLY A 100 21.87 -3.13 5.10
N CYS A 101 21.15 -4.02 5.78
CA CYS A 101 21.46 -4.44 7.15
C CYS A 101 22.83 -5.11 7.23
N SER A 102 23.08 -6.09 6.35
CA SER A 102 24.35 -6.84 6.34
C SER A 102 25.55 -5.93 6.14
N ILE A 103 25.45 -4.94 5.24
CA ILE A 103 26.54 -3.96 5.00
C ILE A 103 26.83 -3.14 6.27
N GLY A 104 25.80 -2.65 6.97
CA GLY A 104 25.98 -1.87 8.18
C GLY A 104 26.48 -2.70 9.36
N ASP A 105 25.92 -3.89 9.57
CA ASP A 105 26.30 -4.81 10.65
C ASP A 105 27.78 -5.20 10.54
N PHE A 106 28.18 -5.77 9.39
CA PHE A 106 29.58 -6.17 9.18
C PHE A 106 30.52 -4.96 9.17
N GLY A 107 30.10 -3.84 8.58
CA GLY A 107 30.88 -2.61 8.58
C GLY A 107 31.19 -2.11 9.99
N MET A 108 30.19 -2.12 10.87
CA MET A 108 30.37 -1.70 12.26
C MET A 108 31.18 -2.70 13.07
N ILE A 109 30.98 -4.00 12.89
CA ILE A 109 31.76 -5.04 13.56
C ILE A 109 33.24 -4.92 13.19
N ILE A 110 33.55 -4.81 11.89
CA ILE A 110 34.92 -4.64 11.39
C ILE A 110 35.54 -3.35 11.97
N TYR A 111 34.80 -2.25 11.97
CA TYR A 111 35.25 -0.98 12.54
C TYR A 111 35.59 -1.10 14.03
N LEU A 112 34.70 -1.71 14.83
CA LEU A 112 34.91 -1.86 16.27
C LEU A 112 36.07 -2.81 16.56
N GLN A 113 36.22 -3.90 15.81
CA GLN A 113 37.35 -4.82 16.00
C GLN A 113 38.69 -4.19 15.60
N ALA A 114 38.72 -3.34 14.58
CA ALA A 114 39.95 -2.67 14.12
C ALA A 114 40.41 -1.55 15.06
N PHE A 115 39.49 -0.72 15.56
CA PHE A 115 39.84 0.50 16.30
C PHE A 115 39.54 0.43 17.80
N TYR A 116 38.58 -0.41 18.23
CA TYR A 116 38.13 -0.51 19.62
C TYR A 116 37.97 -1.98 20.08
N PRO A 117 39.02 -2.82 19.97
CA PRO A 117 38.90 -4.26 20.20
C PRO A 117 38.47 -4.65 21.63
N ASN A 118 38.64 -3.76 22.61
CA ASN A 118 38.25 -3.99 24.01
C ASN A 118 36.78 -3.63 24.32
N THR A 119 35.97 -3.29 23.31
CA THR A 119 34.53 -3.05 23.51
C THR A 119 33.82 -4.34 23.91
N SER A 120 32.90 -4.23 24.88
CA SER A 120 32.08 -5.36 25.30
C SER A 120 31.21 -5.88 24.15
N MET A 121 31.04 -7.20 24.08
CA MET A 121 30.28 -7.89 23.05
C MET A 121 28.84 -7.36 22.92
N LEU A 122 28.22 -6.98 24.04
CA LEU A 122 26.88 -6.37 24.07
C LEU A 122 26.85 -5.05 23.28
N TRP A 123 27.85 -4.20 23.48
CA TRP A 123 27.94 -2.91 22.78
C TRP A 123 28.24 -3.09 21.30
N GLN A 124 29.07 -4.08 20.95
CA GLN A 124 29.34 -4.40 19.55
C GLN A 124 28.07 -4.83 18.82
N MET A 125 27.25 -5.69 19.43
CA MET A 125 25.99 -6.15 18.86
C MET A 125 24.97 -5.00 18.71
N ILE A 126 24.76 -4.19 19.75
CA ILE A 126 23.80 -3.07 19.70
C ILE A 126 24.20 -2.06 18.62
N LEU A 127 25.48 -1.68 18.57
CA LEU A 127 25.95 -0.70 17.60
C LEU A 127 25.91 -1.25 16.17
N ALA A 128 26.22 -2.54 15.99
CA ALA A 128 26.09 -3.19 14.69
C ALA A 128 24.65 -3.12 14.19
N ILE A 129 23.69 -3.58 15.00
CA ILE A 129 22.26 -3.54 14.69
C ILE A 129 21.79 -2.13 14.30
N ILE A 130 22.17 -1.11 15.09
CA ILE A 130 21.80 0.28 14.79
C ILE A 130 22.39 0.71 13.44
N ALA A 131 23.66 0.39 13.19
CA ALA A 131 24.31 0.71 11.93
C ALA A 131 23.62 0.00 10.75
N GLY A 132 23.32 -1.30 10.87
CA GLY A 132 22.60 -2.10 9.89
C GLY A 132 21.21 -1.55 9.56
N LEU A 133 20.42 -1.22 10.57
CA LEU A 133 19.10 -0.61 10.36
C LEU A 133 19.22 0.74 9.65
N MET A 134 20.16 1.58 10.07
CA MET A 134 20.35 2.90 9.45
C MET A 134 20.76 2.80 7.98
N THR A 135 21.69 1.91 7.64
CA THR A 135 22.11 1.70 6.24
C THR A 135 20.99 1.10 5.40
N SER A 136 20.20 0.19 5.96
CA SER A 136 19.03 -0.40 5.31
C SER A 136 17.94 0.62 5.00
N ILE A 137 17.48 1.36 6.01
CA ILE A 137 16.43 2.38 5.86
C ILE A 137 16.84 3.42 4.82
N LEU A 138 18.12 3.84 4.83
CA LEU A 138 18.63 4.82 3.87
C LEU A 138 18.63 4.26 2.44
N LEU A 139 19.14 3.04 2.25
CA LEU A 139 19.17 2.38 0.94
C LEU A 139 17.77 2.14 0.39
N GLU A 140 16.86 1.61 1.20
CA GLU A 140 15.48 1.32 0.79
C GLU A 140 14.70 2.61 0.51
N THR A 141 14.86 3.66 1.32
CA THR A 141 14.24 4.97 1.06
C THR A 141 14.68 5.55 -0.29
N ILE A 142 15.98 5.47 -0.62
CA ILE A 142 16.53 5.95 -1.90
C ILE A 142 15.98 5.13 -3.07
N ILE A 143 15.91 3.80 -2.93
CA ILE A 143 15.38 2.91 -3.98
C ILE A 143 13.89 3.18 -4.21
N LEU A 144 13.08 3.28 -3.16
CA LEU A 144 11.65 3.59 -3.27
C LEU A 144 11.43 4.97 -3.91
N LYS A 145 12.26 5.96 -3.57
CA LYS A 145 12.19 7.28 -4.19
C LYS A 145 12.51 7.23 -5.68
N THR A 146 13.54 6.48 -6.07
CA THR A 146 14.10 6.53 -7.43
C THR A 146 13.36 5.61 -8.38
N LYS A 147 13.03 4.38 -7.95
CA LYS A 147 12.38 3.38 -8.80
C LYS A 147 10.85 3.48 -8.79
N GLU A 148 10.27 3.80 -7.64
CA GLU A 148 8.82 3.77 -7.43
C GLU A 148 8.19 5.16 -7.38
N HIS A 149 9.01 6.22 -7.53
CA HIS A 149 8.60 7.62 -7.54
C HIS A 149 7.78 8.06 -6.31
N PHE A 150 8.00 7.44 -5.16
CA PHE A 150 7.31 7.81 -3.92
C PHE A 150 7.69 9.23 -3.46
N SER A 151 6.81 9.87 -2.70
CA SER A 151 7.17 11.10 -1.99
C SER A 151 8.17 10.77 -0.88
N TRP A 152 9.12 11.66 -0.62
CA TRP A 152 10.14 11.49 0.43
C TRP A 152 9.58 11.05 1.80
N PRO A 153 8.53 11.70 2.36
CA PRO A 153 7.99 11.29 3.66
C PRO A 153 7.33 9.91 3.61
N PHE A 154 6.71 9.55 2.49
CA PHE A 154 6.05 8.26 2.32
C PHE A 154 7.04 7.12 2.12
N ALA A 155 8.09 7.35 1.32
CA ALA A 155 9.18 6.39 1.12
C ALA A 155 9.88 6.06 2.44
N PHE A 156 10.21 7.09 3.23
CA PHE A 156 10.87 6.92 4.52
C PHE A 156 10.00 6.17 5.53
N LYS A 157 8.72 6.55 5.66
CA LYS A 157 7.77 5.85 6.55
C LYS A 157 7.60 4.38 6.16
N THR A 158 7.61 4.09 4.86
CA THR A 158 7.48 2.72 4.34
C THR A 158 8.73 1.89 4.63
N ALA A 159 9.92 2.43 4.34
CA ALA A 159 11.19 1.78 4.64
C ALA A 159 11.34 1.47 6.13
N LEU A 160 11.02 2.44 7.01
CA LEU A 160 11.02 2.23 8.46
C LEU A 160 10.13 1.06 8.89
N GLY A 161 8.91 0.98 8.34
CA GLY A 161 7.98 -0.09 8.65
C GLY A 161 8.53 -1.46 8.24
N MET A 162 9.00 -1.59 6.99
CA MET A 162 9.48 -2.88 6.47
C MET A 162 10.74 -3.36 7.19
N SER A 163 11.71 -2.48 7.48
CA SER A 163 12.95 -2.87 8.17
C SER A 163 12.72 -3.26 9.63
N LEU A 164 11.95 -2.49 10.40
CA LEU A 164 11.73 -2.75 11.84
C LEU A 164 10.85 -3.99 12.08
N ILE A 165 9.77 -4.15 11.29
CA ILE A 165 8.88 -5.31 11.43
C ILE A 165 9.63 -6.60 11.11
N SER A 166 10.48 -6.59 10.07
CA SER A 166 11.27 -7.77 9.68
C SER A 166 12.29 -8.17 10.74
N MET A 167 12.96 -7.18 11.36
CA MET A 167 13.93 -7.45 12.42
C MET A 167 13.27 -8.06 13.66
N ILE A 168 12.17 -7.47 14.13
CA ILE A 168 11.42 -7.98 15.29
C ILE A 168 10.89 -9.38 15.01
N GLY A 169 10.37 -9.62 13.80
CA GLY A 169 9.89 -10.95 13.41
C GLY A 169 10.97 -12.02 13.45
N MET A 170 12.21 -11.68 13.05
CA MET A 170 13.35 -12.58 13.08
C MET A 170 13.82 -12.87 14.51
N GLU A 171 13.90 -11.85 15.37
CA GLU A 171 14.22 -12.01 16.79
C GLU A 171 13.20 -12.89 17.52
N ILE A 172 11.89 -12.69 17.25
CA ILE A 172 10.84 -13.53 17.81
C ILE A 172 11.03 -14.98 17.34
N ALA A 173 11.16 -15.21 16.04
CA ALA A 173 11.30 -16.56 15.49
C ALA A 173 12.55 -17.32 15.99
N MET A 174 13.61 -16.60 16.36
CA MET A 174 14.82 -17.20 16.94
C MET A 174 14.68 -17.49 18.44
N ASN A 175 13.80 -16.77 19.13
CA ASN A 175 13.62 -16.85 20.59
C ASN A 175 12.30 -17.51 21.02
N THR A 176 11.51 -18.01 20.07
CA THR A 176 10.34 -18.87 20.29
C THR A 176 10.60 -20.25 19.72
#